data_AF-A0A2N1N0Q7-F1
#
_entry.id   AF-A0A2N1N0Q7-F1
#
_cell.length_a   1.000
_cell.length_b   1.000
_cell.length_c   1.000
_cell.angle_alpha   90.00
_cell.angle_beta   90.00
_cell.angle_gamma   90.00
#
_symmetry.space_group_name_H-M   'P 1'
#
loop_
_entity.id
_entity.type
_entity.pdbx_description
1 polymer ?
#
loop_
_entity_poly.entity_id
_entity_poly.type
_entity_poly.pdbx_seq_one_letter_code
_entity_poly.pdbx_strand_id
1 'polypeptide(L)'
;MKYSWNTGFDESGCYDCEYAGFDKAGQNRYRKTTKQTKHNFLKFSTNMKLQSFYLPIAIFICVCIAFVSVTDAYTASITRDMIAGTRCRLWVTDQNNNQIAGDYHYHECDQHTQLNITFTNTPNYWIHAEVQGSTRQKKDRGNFNGDICYHIHGDVFSWWFDPNCH
;
A
#
# COMPACT_ATOMS: atom_id res chain seq x y z
N MET A 1 -48.10 8.22 -8.89
CA MET A 1 -47.39 9.40 -8.36
C MET A 1 -46.31 8.91 -7.43
N LYS A 2 -45.08 9.38 -7.64
CA LYS A 2 -43.90 9.04 -6.84
C LYS A 2 -44.09 9.53 -5.40
N TYR A 3 -43.96 8.63 -4.44
CA TYR A 3 -43.58 9.00 -3.08
C TYR A 3 -42.26 8.31 -2.77
N SER A 4 -41.30 9.17 -2.45
CA SER A 4 -39.92 8.89 -2.11
C SER A 4 -39.85 8.44 -0.66
N TRP A 5 -39.08 7.40 -0.37
CA TRP A 5 -38.64 7.11 0.98
C TRP A 5 -37.12 7.00 0.95
N ASN A 6 -36.47 7.97 1.60
CA ASN A 6 -35.03 8.07 1.71
C ASN A 6 -34.52 6.95 2.63
N THR A 7 -33.50 6.22 2.19
CA THR A 7 -32.70 5.38 3.09
C THR A 7 -31.78 6.30 3.91
N GLY A 8 -32.16 6.55 5.16
CA GLY A 8 -31.24 7.05 6.19
C GLY A 8 -30.83 5.88 7.08
N PHE A 9 -29.53 5.74 7.33
CA PHE A 9 -28.97 4.84 8.32
C PHE A 9 -28.75 5.63 9.60
N ASP A 10 -29.23 5.14 10.75
CA ASP A 10 -28.75 5.57 12.06
C ASP A 10 -28.75 4.38 13.05
N GLU A 11 -27.75 4.38 13.93
CA GLU A 11 -27.36 3.33 14.88
C GLU A 11 -28.30 3.28 16.09
N SER A 12 -29.57 2.97 15.89
CA SER A 12 -30.44 2.46 16.95
C SER A 12 -31.74 2.01 16.32
N GLY A 13 -31.74 0.79 15.76
CA GLY A 13 -32.86 0.27 14.99
C GLY A 13 -34.18 0.36 15.74
N CYS A 14 -35.20 0.95 15.11
CA CYS A 14 -36.58 0.96 15.58
C CYS A 14 -37.57 1.10 14.41
N TYR A 15 -38.34 0.03 14.22
CA TYR A 15 -39.78 -0.08 13.91
C TYR A 15 -40.40 0.76 12.79
N ASP A 16 -41.15 0.08 11.91
CA ASP A 16 -42.18 0.72 11.09
C ASP A 16 -43.31 1.23 11.99
N CYS A 17 -43.31 2.54 12.26
CA CYS A 17 -44.42 3.23 12.91
C CYS A 17 -45.42 3.68 11.82
N GLU A 18 -46.51 2.93 11.64
CA GLU A 18 -47.62 3.40 10.82
C GLU A 18 -48.44 4.42 11.62
N TYR A 19 -48.33 5.71 11.25
CA TYR A 19 -49.14 6.79 11.80
C TYR A 19 -50.45 6.92 11.02
N ALA A 20 -51.58 6.69 11.71
CA ALA A 20 -52.88 7.23 11.27
C ALA A 20 -53.27 8.37 12.20
N GLY A 21 -53.46 9.55 11.60
CA GLY A 21 -53.81 10.80 12.26
C GLY A 21 -55.25 10.88 12.80
N PHE A 22 -55.52 12.02 13.41
CA PHE A 22 -56.63 12.36 14.31
C PHE A 22 -57.99 12.54 13.66
N ASP A 23 -59.05 12.11 14.37
CA ASP A 23 -60.40 12.65 14.23
C ASP A 23 -60.85 13.36 15.52
N LYS A 24 -61.38 14.59 15.35
CA LYS A 24 -61.99 15.40 16.41
C LYS A 24 -63.24 14.68 16.93
N ALA A 25 -63.44 14.74 18.25
CA ALA A 25 -64.47 14.05 19.04
C ALA A 25 -64.14 12.59 19.43
N GLY A 26 -62.94 12.39 19.96
CA GLY A 26 -62.83 12.04 21.39
C GLY A 26 -63.36 10.68 21.83
N GLN A 27 -62.80 9.61 21.29
CA GLN A 27 -62.57 8.27 21.86
C GLN A 27 -62.80 7.22 20.78
N ASN A 28 -61.74 6.60 20.24
CA ASN A 28 -61.87 5.24 19.73
C ASN A 28 -60.55 4.46 19.68
N ARG A 29 -60.62 3.31 20.38
CA ARG A 29 -60.17 1.97 19.97
C ARG A 29 -58.89 1.83 19.14
N TYR A 30 -57.87 1.31 19.80
CA TYR A 30 -56.92 0.39 19.17
C TYR A 30 -56.97 -0.98 19.88
N ARG A 31 -57.32 -1.99 19.09
CA ARG A 31 -57.38 -3.41 19.46
C ARG A 31 -55.97 -3.97 19.32
N LYS A 32 -55.28 -4.29 20.42
CA LYS A 32 -54.07 -5.12 20.35
C LYS A 32 -54.49 -6.57 20.11
N THR A 33 -54.54 -6.98 18.85
CA THR A 33 -54.52 -8.39 18.48
C THR A 33 -53.07 -8.86 18.51
N THR A 34 -52.62 -9.42 19.62
CA THR A 34 -51.39 -10.22 19.66
C THR A 34 -51.69 -11.56 19.00
N LYS A 35 -51.49 -11.66 17.68
CA LYS A 35 -51.27 -12.97 17.07
C LYS A 35 -49.92 -13.46 17.57
N GLN A 36 -49.94 -14.36 18.56
CA GLN A 36 -48.80 -15.22 18.86
C GLN A 36 -48.65 -16.19 17.68
N THR A 37 -48.05 -15.73 16.60
CA THR A 37 -47.48 -16.64 15.62
C THR A 37 -46.28 -17.26 16.31
N LYS A 38 -46.43 -18.51 16.80
CA LYS A 38 -45.30 -19.39 17.10
C LYS A 38 -44.54 -19.59 15.79
N HIS A 39 -43.70 -18.62 15.43
CA HIS A 39 -42.52 -18.93 14.65
C HIS A 39 -41.71 -19.82 15.58
N ASN A 40 -41.61 -21.09 15.20
CA ASN A 40 -40.65 -22.00 15.78
C ASN A 40 -39.34 -21.24 15.80
N PHE A 41 -38.98 -20.75 16.98
CA PHE A 41 -37.65 -20.29 17.26
C PHE A 41 -36.84 -21.57 17.12
N LEU A 42 -36.33 -21.80 15.89
CA LEU A 42 -35.15 -22.59 15.67
C LEU A 42 -34.14 -21.92 16.58
N LYS A 43 -34.10 -22.41 17.81
CA LYS A 43 -33.07 -22.15 18.79
C LYS A 43 -31.84 -22.68 18.09
N PHE A 44 -31.18 -21.80 17.34
CA PHE A 44 -29.82 -22.03 16.90
C PHE A 44 -29.06 -22.11 18.21
N SER A 45 -28.95 -23.34 18.70
CA SER A 45 -28.10 -23.67 19.81
C SER A 45 -26.70 -23.32 19.33
N THR A 46 -26.25 -22.11 19.62
CA THR A 46 -24.86 -21.71 19.48
C THR A 46 -24.08 -22.40 20.59
N ASN A 47 -24.13 -23.73 20.62
CA ASN A 47 -23.31 -24.59 21.46
C ASN A 47 -22.37 -25.37 20.55
N MET A 48 -21.36 -24.66 20.03
CA MET A 48 -19.96 -25.06 20.14
C MET A 48 -19.05 -23.93 19.66
N LYS A 49 -18.32 -23.34 20.62
CA LYS A 49 -16.95 -22.82 20.46
C LYS A 49 -16.65 -21.88 19.28
N LEU A 50 -17.28 -20.70 19.24
CA LEU A 50 -16.75 -19.58 18.44
C LEU A 50 -15.28 -19.30 18.81
N GLN A 51 -14.93 -19.48 20.09
CA GLN A 51 -13.57 -19.38 20.62
C GLN A 51 -12.54 -20.33 19.97
N SER A 52 -12.96 -21.48 19.43
CA SER A 52 -12.01 -22.47 18.90
C SER A 52 -11.50 -22.14 17.50
N PHE A 53 -12.20 -21.28 16.75
CA PHE A 53 -11.78 -20.87 15.40
C PHE A 53 -10.90 -19.62 15.42
N TYR A 54 -10.97 -18.78 16.46
CA TYR A 54 -10.08 -17.63 16.61
C TYR A 54 -8.64 -18.01 16.92
N LEU A 55 -8.41 -19.09 17.68
CA LEU A 55 -7.06 -19.56 18.01
C LEU A 55 -6.21 -19.88 16.76
N PRO A 56 -6.65 -20.72 15.81
CA PRO A 56 -5.85 -21.02 14.63
C PRO A 56 -5.73 -19.80 13.69
N ILE A 57 -6.76 -18.95 13.59
CA ILE A 57 -6.69 -17.72 12.79
C ILE A 57 -5.69 -16.73 13.41
N ALA A 58 -5.71 -16.54 14.72
CA ALA A 58 -4.76 -15.68 15.44
C ALA A 58 -3.33 -16.21 15.33
N ILE A 59 -3.13 -17.53 15.43
CA ILE A 59 -1.82 -18.16 15.21
C ILE A 59 -1.37 -17.95 13.77
N PHE A 60 -2.24 -18.15 12.78
CA PHE A 60 -1.91 -17.93 11.38
C PHE A 60 -1.55 -16.47 11.10
N ILE A 61 -2.31 -15.51 11.63
CA ILE A 61 -2.00 -14.07 11.52
C ILE A 61 -0.67 -13.76 12.23
N CYS A 62 -0.42 -14.31 13.43
CA CYS A 62 0.83 -14.15 14.17
C CYS A 62 2.05 -14.70 13.40
N VAL A 63 1.87 -15.82 12.72
CA VAL A 63 2.90 -16.42 11.87
C VAL A 63 3.10 -15.54 10.62
N CYS A 64 2.03 -15.07 9.97
CA CYS A 64 2.12 -14.16 8.84
C CYS A 64 2.84 -12.85 9.21
N ILE A 65 2.54 -12.21 10.34
CA ILE A 65 3.26 -11.00 10.79
C ILE A 65 4.70 -11.32 11.22
N ALA A 66 5.00 -12.50 11.77
CA ALA A 66 6.37 -12.91 12.08
C ALA A 66 7.21 -13.16 10.82
N PHE A 67 6.60 -13.63 9.72
CA PHE A 67 7.28 -13.78 8.43
C PHE A 67 7.34 -12.49 7.61
N VAL A 68 6.39 -11.57 7.81
CA VAL A 68 6.37 -10.23 7.18
C VAL A 68 7.23 -9.22 7.95
N SER A 69 7.61 -9.52 9.20
CA SER A 69 8.40 -8.59 10.02
C SER A 69 9.87 -8.62 9.64
N VAL A 70 10.26 -7.51 9.01
CA VAL A 70 11.62 -6.97 8.90
C VAL A 70 12.57 -7.77 8.01
N THR A 71 12.31 -7.75 6.71
CA THR A 71 13.46 -7.61 5.80
C THR A 71 13.94 -6.18 5.94
N ASP A 72 15.05 -5.96 6.66
CA ASP A 72 15.75 -4.68 6.51
C ASP A 72 16.00 -4.48 5.01
N ALA A 73 15.60 -3.34 4.49
CA ALA A 73 15.77 -2.98 3.09
C ALA A 73 16.57 -1.68 3.05
N TYR A 74 17.60 -1.65 2.22
CA TYR A 74 18.28 -0.41 1.92
C TYR A 74 17.64 0.27 0.72
N THR A 75 17.71 1.59 0.72
CA THR A 75 17.27 2.45 -0.35
C THR A 75 18.45 3.22 -0.93
N ALA A 76 18.68 3.06 -2.23
CA ALA A 76 19.53 3.95 -3.01
C ALA A 76 18.64 4.99 -3.69
N SER A 77 18.66 6.23 -3.18
CA SER A 77 17.95 7.36 -3.76
C SER A 77 18.85 8.09 -4.77
N ILE A 78 18.42 8.16 -6.03
CA ILE A 78 19.18 8.78 -7.11
C ILE A 78 18.32 9.86 -7.77
N THR A 79 18.70 11.13 -7.60
CA THR A 79 18.10 12.24 -8.36
C THR A 79 18.59 12.20 -9.81
N ARG A 80 17.68 12.31 -10.77
CA ARG A 80 17.98 12.26 -12.21
C ARG A 80 17.76 13.63 -12.85
N ASP A 81 18.85 14.35 -13.10
CA ASP A 81 18.87 15.74 -13.61
C ASP A 81 19.77 15.85 -14.86
N MET A 82 19.54 14.96 -15.82
CA MET A 82 20.23 14.98 -17.10
C MET A 82 19.48 15.84 -18.13
N ILE A 83 20.18 16.32 -19.16
CA ILE A 83 19.53 17.02 -20.27
C ILE A 83 18.50 16.13 -20.99
N ALA A 84 17.41 16.75 -21.47
CA ALA A 84 16.33 16.10 -22.20
C ALA A 84 16.81 15.13 -23.29
N GLY A 85 16.20 13.96 -23.34
CA GLY A 85 16.54 12.87 -24.28
C GLY A 85 17.73 12.01 -23.86
N THR A 86 18.37 12.29 -22.72
CA THR A 86 19.47 11.46 -22.22
C THR A 86 18.94 10.18 -21.60
N ARG A 87 19.51 9.05 -22.01
CA ARG A 87 19.20 7.73 -21.46
C ARG A 87 20.36 7.25 -20.60
N CYS A 88 20.07 6.70 -19.42
CA CYS A 88 21.06 6.14 -18.52
C CYS A 88 20.60 4.80 -17.95
N ARG A 89 21.53 4.07 -17.34
CA ARG A 89 21.28 2.81 -16.63
C ARG A 89 21.82 2.97 -15.21
N LEU A 90 20.98 2.71 -14.22
CA LEU A 90 21.32 2.83 -12.80
C LEU A 90 21.04 1.49 -12.13
N TRP A 91 22.06 0.85 -11.57
CA TRP A 91 21.88 -0.46 -10.95
C TRP A 91 22.74 -0.65 -9.72
N VAL A 92 22.37 -1.65 -8.91
CA VAL A 92 23.02 -1.99 -7.65
C VAL A 92 23.59 -3.40 -7.74
N THR A 93 24.82 -3.59 -7.28
CA THR A 93 25.43 -4.92 -7.14
C THR A 93 25.82 -5.25 -5.70
N ASP A 94 25.82 -6.54 -5.38
CA ASP A 94 26.35 -7.09 -4.13
C ASP A 94 27.89 -7.19 -4.14
N GLN A 95 28.49 -7.66 -3.04
CA GLN A 95 29.93 -7.93 -2.94
C GLN A 95 30.49 -8.94 -3.95
N ASN A 96 29.64 -9.69 -4.64
CA ASN A 96 30.03 -10.67 -5.65
C ASN A 96 29.87 -10.10 -7.08
N ASN A 97 29.58 -8.81 -7.23
CA ASN A 97 29.21 -8.14 -8.48
C ASN A 97 27.91 -8.69 -9.13
N ASN A 98 27.04 -9.35 -8.37
CA ASN A 98 25.73 -9.74 -8.87
C ASN A 98 24.80 -8.54 -8.82
N GLN A 99 24.09 -8.26 -9.91
CA GLN A 99 23.05 -7.24 -9.92
C GLN A 99 21.89 -7.69 -9.03
N ILE A 100 21.61 -6.92 -7.97
CA ILE A 100 20.55 -7.20 -7.01
C ILE A 100 19.33 -6.28 -7.17
N ALA A 101 19.51 -5.10 -7.78
CA ALA A 101 18.42 -4.15 -8.05
C ALA A 101 18.75 -3.12 -9.14
N GLY A 102 17.76 -2.31 -9.50
CA GLY A 102 17.84 -1.26 -10.52
C GLY A 102 17.70 -1.79 -11.95
N ASP A 103 18.26 -1.07 -12.92
CA ASP A 103 17.95 -1.27 -14.33
C ASP A 103 18.80 -2.35 -15.01
N TYR A 104 18.14 -3.15 -15.84
CA TYR A 104 18.81 -4.06 -16.77
C TYR A 104 19.09 -3.40 -18.13
N HIS A 105 18.38 -2.33 -18.46
CA HIS A 105 18.46 -1.64 -19.74
C HIS A 105 18.46 -0.12 -19.54
N TYR A 106 18.87 0.62 -20.58
CA TYR A 106 18.85 2.08 -20.56
C TYR A 106 17.44 2.64 -20.57
N HIS A 107 17.17 3.59 -19.67
CA HIS A 107 15.91 4.32 -19.55
C HIS A 107 16.18 5.84 -19.52
N GLU A 108 15.14 6.66 -19.63
CA GLU A 108 15.25 8.13 -19.64
C GLU A 108 15.66 8.68 -18.26
N CYS A 109 16.64 9.57 -18.23
CA CYS A 109 17.19 10.14 -16.99
C CYS A 109 17.10 11.67 -16.93
N ASP A 110 16.23 12.25 -17.75
CA ASP A 110 15.99 13.68 -17.91
C ASP A 110 14.77 14.21 -17.15
N GLN A 111 14.14 13.35 -16.33
CA GLN A 111 12.83 13.63 -15.76
C GLN A 111 12.87 14.49 -14.49
N HIS A 112 14.01 15.11 -14.12
CA HIS A 112 14.18 15.88 -12.87
C HIS A 112 13.52 15.24 -11.64
N THR A 113 13.62 13.91 -11.53
CA THR A 113 12.88 13.11 -10.54
C THR A 113 13.81 12.21 -9.76
N GLN A 114 13.44 11.99 -8.50
CA GLN A 114 14.12 11.04 -7.64
C GLN A 114 13.69 9.60 -7.97
N LEU A 115 14.68 8.75 -8.23
CA LEU A 115 14.53 7.30 -8.38
C LEU A 115 14.95 6.64 -7.06
N ASN A 116 14.05 5.88 -6.45
CA ASN A 116 14.36 5.10 -5.26
C ASN A 116 14.48 3.61 -5.62
N ILE A 117 15.68 3.06 -5.46
CA ILE A 117 15.96 1.64 -5.69
C ILE A 117 16.02 0.95 -4.34
N THR A 118 15.01 0.15 -4.01
CA THR A 118 14.94 -0.61 -2.75
C THR A 118 15.39 -2.05 -2.95
N PHE A 119 16.16 -2.58 -2.01
CA PHE A 119 16.69 -3.94 -2.06
C PHE A 119 16.97 -4.50 -0.67
N THR A 120 17.01 -5.83 -0.56
CA THR A 120 17.29 -6.53 0.70
C THR A 120 18.64 -6.09 1.27
N ASN A 121 18.71 -5.91 2.59
CA ASN A 121 19.93 -5.57 3.30
C ASN A 121 21.06 -6.54 2.94
N THR A 122 22.14 -5.98 2.38
CA THR A 122 23.36 -6.69 1.98
C THR A 122 24.55 -6.09 2.73
N PRO A 123 25.55 -6.90 3.13
CA PRO A 123 26.65 -6.41 3.96
C PRO A 123 27.42 -5.25 3.32
N ASN A 124 27.58 -5.31 1.99
CA ASN A 124 28.20 -4.29 1.18
C ASN A 124 27.54 -4.28 -0.20
N TYR A 125 27.27 -3.09 -0.73
CA TYR A 125 26.79 -2.94 -2.10
C TYR A 125 27.48 -1.78 -2.81
N TRP A 126 27.37 -1.79 -4.14
CA TRP A 126 27.81 -0.73 -5.04
C TRP A 126 26.66 -0.25 -5.90
N ILE A 127 26.66 1.04 -6.20
CA ILE A 127 25.78 1.63 -7.19
C ILE A 127 26.59 1.98 -8.43
N HIS A 128 25.94 1.81 -9.58
CA HIS A 128 26.55 1.98 -10.88
C HIS A 128 25.70 2.91 -11.71
N ALA A 129 26.36 3.82 -12.41
CA ALA A 129 25.72 4.70 -13.38
C ALA A 129 26.45 4.61 -14.72
N GLU A 130 25.68 4.53 -15.79
CA GLU A 130 26.17 4.56 -17.17
C GLU A 130 25.22 5.36 -18.05
N VAL A 131 25.75 6.25 -18.89
CA VAL A 131 24.97 7.10 -19.79
C VAL A 131 25.12 6.60 -21.22
N GLN A 132 24.00 6.31 -21.88
CA GLN A 132 23.97 5.78 -23.24
C GLN A 132 24.60 6.79 -24.21
N GLY A 133 25.55 6.32 -25.02
CA GLY A 133 26.25 7.15 -26.01
C GLY A 133 27.36 8.04 -25.43
N SER A 134 27.61 7.97 -24.12
CA SER A 134 28.72 8.69 -23.50
C SER A 134 30.05 7.99 -23.79
N THR A 135 31.11 8.77 -24.03
CA THR A 135 32.49 8.26 -24.07
C THR A 135 33.13 8.19 -22.68
N ARG A 136 32.47 8.72 -21.65
CA ARG A 136 32.94 8.60 -20.27
C ARG A 136 32.71 7.19 -19.76
N GLN A 137 33.65 6.70 -18.97
CA GLN A 137 33.52 5.42 -18.29
C GLN A 137 32.33 5.44 -17.32
N LYS A 138 31.73 4.27 -17.13
CA LYS A 138 30.74 4.05 -16.07
C LYS A 138 31.28 4.53 -14.73
N LYS A 139 30.39 5.02 -13.87
CA LYS A 139 30.74 5.48 -12.53
C LYS A 139 30.25 4.47 -11.52
N ASP A 140 31.18 3.76 -10.92
CA ASP A 140 30.93 2.85 -9.81
C ASP A 140 31.17 3.60 -8.48
N ARG A 141 30.27 3.42 -7.50
CA ARG A 141 30.36 4.06 -6.16
C ARG A 141 30.04 3.03 -5.08
N GLY A 142 30.79 3.08 -3.99
CA GLY A 142 30.70 2.13 -2.88
C GLY A 142 32.05 1.89 -2.23
N ASN A 143 32.19 0.94 -1.29
CA ASN A 143 31.11 0.11 -0.75
C ASN A 143 30.17 0.91 0.18
N PHE A 144 28.91 0.51 0.23
CA PHE A 144 27.92 1.08 1.15
C PHE A 144 27.27 0.00 2.00
N ASN A 145 26.82 0.39 3.19
CA ASN A 145 26.19 -0.47 4.19
C ASN A 145 25.03 0.25 4.91
N GLY A 146 24.25 1.02 4.16
CA GLY A 146 23.14 1.83 4.65
C GLY A 146 22.39 2.49 3.50
N ASP A 147 21.37 3.29 3.79
CA ASP A 147 20.71 4.11 2.78
C ASP A 147 21.68 5.17 2.23
N ILE A 148 21.62 5.40 0.93
CA ILE A 148 22.46 6.39 0.26
C ILE A 148 21.63 7.31 -0.59
N CYS A 149 22.20 8.48 -0.85
CA CYS A 149 21.65 9.44 -1.78
C CYS A 149 22.72 9.93 -2.75
N TYR A 150 22.39 9.88 -4.04
CA TYR A 150 23.24 10.30 -5.14
C TYR A 150 22.46 11.12 -6.16
N HIS A 151 23.19 11.79 -7.03
CA HIS A 151 22.64 12.63 -8.07
C HIS A 151 23.40 12.36 -9.37
N ILE A 152 22.66 12.08 -10.44
CA ILE A 152 23.20 12.02 -11.79
C ILE A 152 22.73 13.25 -12.56
N HIS A 153 23.69 14.02 -13.07
CA HIS A 153 23.40 15.27 -13.75
C HIS A 153 24.39 15.60 -14.87
N GLY A 154 23.97 16.50 -15.77
CA GLY A 154 24.74 16.93 -16.94
C GLY A 154 24.19 16.39 -18.25
N ASP A 155 25.06 16.04 -19.18
CA ASP A 155 24.70 15.56 -20.52
C ASP A 155 25.52 14.34 -20.97
N VAL A 156 25.22 13.80 -22.14
CA VAL A 156 25.90 12.61 -22.70
C VAL A 156 27.42 12.78 -22.81
N PHE A 157 27.93 13.99 -23.04
CA PHE A 157 29.37 14.28 -23.15
C PHE A 157 30.01 14.59 -21.80
N SER A 158 29.30 15.31 -20.93
CA SER A 158 29.79 15.71 -19.61
C SER A 158 28.74 15.49 -18.53
N TRP A 159 28.89 14.38 -17.81
CA TRP A 159 28.03 14.01 -16.69
C TRP A 159 28.80 13.63 -15.42
N TRP A 160 28.10 13.75 -14.30
CA TRP A 160 28.57 13.51 -12.95
C TRP A 160 27.66 12.54 -12.22
N PHE A 161 28.23 11.93 -11.18
CA PHE A 161 27.52 11.01 -10.29
C PHE A 161 28.16 11.11 -8.91
N ASP A 162 27.51 11.89 -8.06
CA ASP A 162 28.06 12.43 -6.82
C ASP A 162 26.97 12.48 -5.73
N PRO A 163 27.34 12.52 -4.45
CA PRO A 163 26.42 12.41 -3.32
C PRO A 163 25.63 13.70 -3.02
N ASN A 164 25.31 14.51 -4.04
CA ASN A 164 24.68 15.81 -3.87
C ASN A 164 23.17 15.75 -4.13
N CYS A 165 22.37 15.56 -3.08
CA CYS A 165 20.92 15.40 -3.17
C CYS A 165 20.10 16.65 -2.84
N HIS A 166 20.65 17.83 -3.14
CA HIS A 166 20.02 19.12 -2.87
C HIS A 166 19.24 19.68 -4.05
#